data_AF-A0A3C2DBT8-F1
#
_entry.id   AF-A0A3C2DBT8-F1
#
_cell.length_a   1.000
_cell.length_b   1.000
_cell.length_c   1.000
_cell.angle_alpha   90.00
_cell.angle_beta   90.00
_cell.angle_gamma   90.00
#
_symmetry.space_group_name_H-M   'P 1'
#
loop_
_entity.id
_entity.type
_entity.pdbx_description
1 polymer ?
#
loop_
_entity_poly.entity_id
_entity_poly.type
_entity_poly.pdbx_seq_one_letter_code
_entity_poly.pdbx_strand_id
1 'polypeptide(L)' 'NWRELADRYADQTGLALYDLAWWWTLACYKLGIILEGTNARAAAGHAPVEIGRDLHDRAVRLFTMAGNLIDGTVL' A
#
# COMPACT_ATOMS: atom_id res chain seq x y z
N ASN A 1 -12.90 12.84 -2.76
CA ASN A 1 -11.98 12.88 -3.93
C ASN A 1 -10.57 13.02 -3.37
N TRP A 2 -9.65 12.07 -3.60
CA TRP A 2 -8.31 12.11 -2.97
C TRP A 2 -7.46 13.29 -3.45
N ARG A 3 -7.67 13.76 -4.70
CA ARG A 3 -6.97 14.91 -5.27
C ARG A 3 -7.30 16.19 -4.48
N GLU A 4 -8.58 16.41 -4.16
CA GLU A 4 -8.98 17.56 -3.33
C GLU A 4 -8.26 17.59 -1.97
N LEU A 5 -8.06 16.42 -1.34
CA LEU A 5 -7.33 16.35 -0.07
C LEU A 5 -5.84 16.69 -0.26
N ALA A 6 -5.22 16.18 -1.32
CA ALA A 6 -3.82 16.48 -1.65
C ALA A 6 -3.61 17.96 -1.97
N ASP A 7 -4.52 18.56 -2.75
CA ASP A 7 -4.47 19.99 -3.12
C ASP A 7 -4.58 20.87 -1.87
N ARG A 8 -5.57 20.61 -1.00
CA ARG A 8 -5.72 21.35 0.26
C ARG A 8 -4.51 21.18 1.18
N TYR A 9 -3.92 19.98 1.22
CA TYR A 9 -2.72 19.74 2.02
C TYR A 9 -1.51 20.51 1.48
N ALA A 10 -1.32 20.53 0.16
CA ALA A 10 -0.28 21.31 -0.49
C ALA A 10 -0.46 22.81 -0.21
N ASP A 11 -1.68 23.34 -0.38
CA ASP A 11 -2.00 24.74 -0.13
C ASP A 11 -1.73 25.16 1.32
N GLN A 12 -2.07 24.31 2.29
CA GLN A 12 -1.90 24.61 3.72
C GLN A 12 -0.45 24.50 4.20
N THR A 13 0.35 23.64 3.57
CA THR A 13 1.73 23.35 4.03
C THR A 13 2.80 24.03 3.18
N GLY A 14 2.47 24.47 1.96
CA GLY A 14 3.42 24.93 0.96
C GLY A 14 4.30 23.81 0.37
N LEU A 15 4.01 22.55 0.69
CA LEU A 15 4.75 21.40 0.17
C LEU A 15 4.29 21.08 -1.26
N ALA A 16 5.27 20.88 -2.14
CA ALA A 16 5.01 20.41 -3.48
C ALA A 16 4.96 18.87 -3.50
N LEU A 17 3.89 18.32 -4.09
CA LEU A 17 3.52 16.89 -4.02
C LEU A 17 3.76 16.13 -5.34
N TYR A 18 4.80 16.51 -6.09
CA TYR A 18 5.12 15.97 -7.42
C TYR A 18 5.39 14.46 -7.40
N ASP A 19 5.96 13.93 -6.32
CA ASP A 19 6.31 12.52 -6.18
C ASP A 19 5.22 11.67 -5.49
N LEU A 20 3.95 12.10 -5.53
CA LEU A 20 2.85 11.36 -4.88
C LEU A 20 2.75 9.90 -5.35
N ALA A 21 3.05 9.62 -6.62
CA ALA A 21 3.07 8.25 -7.13
C ALA A 21 4.11 7.38 -6.39
N TRP A 22 5.30 7.92 -6.11
CA TRP A 22 6.32 7.21 -5.32
C TRP A 22 5.85 6.93 -3.89
N TRP A 23 5.25 7.93 -3.23
CA TRP A 23 4.71 7.76 -1.88
C TRP A 23 3.58 6.74 -1.83
N TRP A 24 2.76 6.68 -2.88
CA TRP A 24 1.72 5.67 -3.01
C TRP A 24 2.32 4.28 -3.20
N THR A 25 3.31 4.12 -4.10
CA THR A 25 4.05 2.86 -4.27
C THR A 25 4.64 2.39 -2.94
N LEU A 26 5.28 3.28 -2.19
CA LEU A 26 5.85 2.98 -0.89
C LEU A 26 4.78 2.59 0.14
N ALA A 27 3.63 3.27 0.15
CA ALA A 27 2.51 2.94 1.04
C ALA A 27 1.96 1.54 0.75
N CYS A 28 1.76 1.19 -0.52
CA CYS A 28 1.35 -0.15 -0.94
C CYS A 28 2.36 -1.21 -0.52
N TYR A 29 3.64 -0.99 -0.80
CA TYR A 29 4.73 -1.90 -0.44
C TYR A 29 4.83 -2.11 1.07
N LYS A 30 4.87 -1.01 1.85
CA LYS A 30 5.02 -1.05 3.30
C LYS A 30 3.86 -1.77 3.97
N LEU A 31 2.62 -1.47 3.56
CA LEU A 31 1.45 -2.14 4.10
C LEU A 31 1.45 -3.63 3.69
N GLY A 32 1.77 -3.95 2.44
CA GLY A 32 1.83 -5.34 1.95
C GLY A 32 2.78 -6.21 2.78
N ILE A 33 3.98 -5.71 3.11
CA ILE A 33 4.93 -6.44 3.97
C ILE A 33 4.37 -6.69 5.37
N ILE A 34 3.71 -5.70 5.97
CA ILE A 34 3.09 -5.85 7.28
C ILE A 34 2.04 -6.97 7.26
N LEU A 35 1.23 -7.03 6.19
CA LEU A 35 0.21 -8.06 6.03
C LEU A 35 0.82 -9.46 5.82
N GLU A 36 1.88 -9.57 5.02
CA GLU A 36 2.64 -10.82 4.87
C GLU A 36 3.23 -11.31 6.20
N GLY A 37 3.57 -10.40 7.11
CA GLY A 37 3.98 -10.75 8.47
C GLY A 37 2.93 -11.60 9.20
N THR A 38 1.64 -11.31 9.02
CA THR A 38 0.57 -12.14 9.61
C THR A 38 0.43 -13.48 8.89
N ASN A 39 0.61 -13.52 7.57
CA ASN A 39 0.62 -14.77 6.82
C ASN A 39 1.76 -15.71 7.28
N ALA A 40 2.97 -15.18 7.41
CA ALA A 40 4.13 -15.91 7.94
C ALA A 40 3.89 -16.42 9.36
N ARG A 41 3.28 -15.59 10.22
CA ARG A 41 2.88 -16.01 11.58
C ARG A 41 1.83 -17.12 11.56
N ALA A 42 0.87 -17.06 10.64
CA ALA A 42 -0.15 -18.11 10.50
C ALA A 42 0.47 -19.44 10.05
N ALA A 43 1.43 -19.39 9.11
CA ALA A 43 2.20 -20.57 8.69
C ALA A 43 3.00 -21.21 9.84
N ALA A 44 3.43 -20.41 10.82
CA ALA A 44 4.09 -20.87 12.04
C ALA A 44 3.13 -21.28 13.18
N GLY A 45 1.81 -21.24 12.96
CA GLY A 45 0.81 -21.56 13.99
C GLY A 45 0.61 -20.46 15.05
N HIS A 46 1.07 -19.24 14.78
CA HIS A 46 1.00 -18.09 15.69
C HIS A 46 -0.10 -17.07 15.34
N ALA A 47 -0.95 -17.39 14.36
CA ALA A 47 -2.15 -16.65 13.97
C ALA A 47 -3.15 -17.60 13.28
N PRO A 48 -4.47 -17.29 13.26
CA PRO A 48 -5.44 -18.08 12.52
C PRO A 48 -5.11 -18.13 11.02
N VAL A 49 -5.20 -19.32 10.41
CA VAL A 49 -4.82 -19.56 9.01
C VAL A 49 -5.69 -18.76 8.05
N GLU A 50 -6.98 -18.66 8.34
CA GLU A 50 -7.95 -17.89 7.57
C GLU A 50 -7.62 -16.40 7.54
N ILE A 51 -7.09 -15.85 8.64
CA ILE A 51 -6.65 -14.46 8.73
C ILE A 51 -5.34 -14.27 7.96
N GLY A 52 -4.38 -15.19 8.11
CA GLY A 52 -3.14 -15.16 7.34
C GLY A 52 -3.39 -15.13 5.83
N ARG A 53 -4.30 -15.98 5.35
CA ARG A 53 -4.68 -16.05 3.93
C ARG A 53 -5.41 -14.80 3.44
N ASP A 54 -6.39 -14.27 4.18
CA ASP A 54 -7.08 -13.02 3.76
C ASP A 54 -6.09 -11.84 3.65
N LEU A 55 -5.16 -11.73 4.61
CA LEU A 55 -4.16 -10.67 4.59
C LEU A 55 -3.10 -10.87 3.49
N HIS A 56 -2.73 -12.11 3.17
CA HIS A 56 -1.90 -12.43 2.01
C HIS A 56 -2.56 -11.97 0.70
N ASP A 57 -3.84 -12.31 0.49
CA ASP A 57 -4.56 -11.91 -0.74
C ASP A 57 -4.61 -10.38 -0.90
N ARG A 58 -4.74 -9.65 0.21
CA ARG A 58 -4.66 -8.17 0.23
C ARG A 58 -3.25 -7.66 -0.04
N ALA A 59 -2.22 -8.29 0.52
CA ALA A 59 -0.82 -7.94 0.29
C ALA A 59 -0.46 -8.09 -1.19
N VAL A 60 -0.84 -9.20 -1.83
CA VAL A 60 -0.64 -9.43 -3.26
C VAL A 60 -1.29 -8.32 -4.08
N ARG A 61 -2.53 -7.92 -3.77
CA ARG A 61 -3.19 -6.79 -4.45
C ARG A 61 -2.42 -5.48 -4.27
N LEU A 62 -1.90 -5.20 -3.07
CA LEU A 62 -1.08 -4.02 -2.81
C LEU A 62 0.21 -4.03 -3.64
N PHE A 63 0.89 -5.18 -3.73
CA PHE A 63 2.09 -5.31 -4.56
C PHE A 63 1.79 -5.16 -6.06
N THR A 64 0.68 -5.70 -6.55
CA THR A 64 0.22 -5.47 -7.93
C THR A 64 -0.03 -3.98 -8.19
N MET A 65 -0.70 -3.28 -7.27
CA MET A 65 -0.90 -1.83 -7.40
C MET A 65 0.42 -1.05 -7.40
N ALA A 66 1.37 -1.43 -6.53
CA ALA A 66 2.70 -0.83 -6.50
C ALA A 66 3.45 -1.04 -7.84
N GLY A 67 3.37 -2.25 -8.42
CA GLY A 67 3.93 -2.54 -9.74
C GLY A 67 3.33 -1.65 -10.83
N ASN A 68 2.00 -1.54 -10.87
CA ASN A 68 1.32 -0.68 -11.83
C ASN A 68 1.72 0.80 -11.72
N LEU A 69 1.92 1.29 -10.49
CA LEU A 69 2.40 2.66 -10.24
C LEU A 69 3.84 2.86 -10.73
N ILE A 70 4.71 1.87 -10.56
CA ILE A 70 6.10 1.88 -11.06
C ILE A 70 6.11 1.89 -12.60
N ASP A 71 5.25 1.09 -13.22
CA ASP A 71 5.15 0.97 -14.68
C ASP A 71 4.44 2.19 -15.32
N GLY A 72 3.89 3.09 -14.51
CA GLY A 72 3.12 4.25 -14.98
C GLY A 72 1.81 3.86 -15.67
N THR A 73 1.31 2.64 -15.46
CA THR A 73 0.10 2.11 -16.10
C THR A 73 -1.19 2.54 -15.39
N VAL A 74 -1.09 3.18 -14.22
CA VAL A 74 -2.23 3.70 -13.45
C VAL A 74 -1.89 5.05 -12.79
N LEU A 75 -2.64 6.10 -13.14
CA LEU A 75 -2.93 7.32 -12.37
C LEU A 75 -4.34 7.87 -12.71
#